data_AF-E3BPN9-F1
#
_entry.id   AF-E3BPN9-F1
#
_cell.length_a   1.000
_cell.length_b   1.000
_cell.length_c   1.000
_cell.angle_alpha   90.00
_cell.angle_beta   90.00
_cell.angle_gamma   90.00
#
_symmetry.space_group_name_H-M   'P 1'
#
loop_
_entity.id
_entity.type
_entity.pdbx_description
1 polymer ?
#
loop_
_entity_poly.entity_id
_entity_poly.type
_entity_poly.pdbx_seq_one_letter_code
_entity_poly.pdbx_strand_id
1 'polypeptide(L)'
;MHSTNDYRILIASLCDLDQLITSLLEQDEINVEEIVYQVDKREQILLCLTEIVRNYPEAVDQTQWEKAIERTHSICTLMSNRTSEFESLLRKVHHGKRSVQQYQKFL
;
A
#
# COMPACT_ATOMS: atom_id res chain seq x y z
N MET A 1 -18.87 22.06 -11.71
CA MET A 1 -17.73 22.76 -11.09
C MET A 1 -17.26 22.10 -9.80
N HIS A 2 -18.13 21.61 -8.90
CA HIS A 2 -17.70 20.90 -7.68
C HIS A 2 -16.94 19.60 -7.98
N SER A 3 -17.44 18.72 -8.87
CA SER A 3 -16.80 17.43 -9.18
C SER A 3 -15.37 17.53 -9.73
N THR A 4 -15.03 18.59 -10.49
CA THR A 4 -13.67 18.81 -11.01
C THR A 4 -12.70 19.26 -9.93
N ASN A 5 -13.16 20.08 -8.98
CA ASN A 5 -12.34 20.50 -7.85
C ASN A 5 -12.11 19.32 -6.89
N ASP A 6 -13.15 18.54 -6.64
CA ASP A 6 -13.09 17.36 -5.78
C ASP A 6 -12.15 16.29 -6.36
N TYR A 7 -12.21 16.06 -7.68
CA TYR A 7 -11.26 15.18 -8.38
C TYR A 7 -9.80 15.62 -8.15
N ARG A 8 -9.49 16.90 -8.36
CA ARG A 8 -8.12 17.44 -8.23
C ARG A 8 -7.58 17.30 -6.82
N ILE A 9 -8.41 17.54 -5.80
CA ILE A 9 -8.02 17.39 -4.39
C ILE A 9 -7.77 15.91 -4.06
N LEU A 10 -8.65 15.02 -4.50
CA LEU A 10 -8.54 13.59 -4.22
C LEU A 10 -7.34 12.96 -4.91
N ILE A 11 -7.06 13.31 -6.18
CA ILE A 11 -5.92 12.74 -6.89
C ILE A 11 -4.57 13.26 -6.39
N ALA A 12 -4.51 14.49 -5.88
CA ALA A 12 -3.35 15.02 -5.18
C ALA A 12 -3.15 14.29 -3.84
N SER A 13 -4.21 14.16 -3.04
CA SER A 13 -4.18 13.40 -1.78
C SER A 13 -3.75 11.95 -1.99
N LEU A 14 -4.21 11.31 -3.07
CA LEU A 14 -3.78 9.97 -3.46
C LEU A 14 -2.27 9.93 -3.73
N CYS A 15 -1.73 10.92 -4.44
CA CYS A 15 -0.30 11.00 -4.74
C CYS A 15 0.54 11.14 -3.47
N ASP A 16 0.14 12.00 -2.54
CA ASP A 16 0.84 12.20 -1.27
C ASP A 16 0.81 10.91 -0.43
N LEU A 17 -0.33 10.24 -0.42
CA LEU A 17 -0.52 8.99 0.29
C LEU A 17 0.26 7.83 -0.35
N ASP A 18 0.32 7.78 -1.68
CA ASP A 18 1.14 6.84 -2.44
C ASP A 18 2.62 6.97 -2.02
N GLN A 19 3.13 8.21 -1.94
CA GLN A 19 4.51 8.49 -1.51
C GLN A 19 4.75 8.07 -0.05
N LEU A 20 3.81 8.38 0.84
CA LEU A 20 3.89 8.00 2.25
C LEU A 20 3.95 6.47 2.40
N ILE A 21 3.03 5.75 1.76
CA ILE A 21 2.97 4.28 1.81
C ILE A 21 4.25 3.66 1.26
N THR A 22 4.77 4.17 0.13
CA THR A 22 6.07 3.72 -0.40
C THR A 22 7.17 3.91 0.63
N SER A 23 7.27 5.10 1.25
CA SER A 23 8.30 5.37 2.25
C SER A 23 8.21 4.45 3.48
N LEU A 24 7.00 4.10 3.92
CA LEU A 24 6.78 3.18 5.04
C LEU A 24 7.16 1.73 4.67
N LEU A 25 6.86 1.32 3.44
CA LEU A 25 7.18 -0.02 2.94
C LEU A 25 8.69 -0.21 2.72
N GLU A 26 9.44 0.86 2.41
CA GLU A 26 10.88 0.84 2.19
C GLU A 26 11.72 0.85 3.47
N GLN A 27 11.12 1.10 4.65
CA GLN A 27 11.83 1.07 5.93
C GLN A 27 12.31 -0.34 6.29
N ASP A 28 13.50 -0.48 6.87
CA ASP A 28 14.01 -1.79 7.32
C ASP A 28 13.10 -2.45 8.36
N GLU A 29 12.57 -1.65 9.29
CA GLU A 29 11.56 -2.06 10.26
C GLU A 29 10.20 -1.49 9.86
N ILE A 30 9.26 -2.36 9.48
CA ILE A 30 7.92 -1.95 9.08
C ILE A 30 7.04 -1.75 10.30
N ASN A 31 6.43 -0.57 10.37
CA ASN A 31 5.26 -0.33 11.20
C ASN A 31 3.99 -0.81 10.47
N VAL A 32 3.58 -2.05 10.74
CA VAL A 32 2.43 -2.70 10.08
C VAL A 32 1.14 -1.94 10.33
N GLU A 33 0.93 -1.44 11.56
CA GLU A 33 -0.30 -0.74 11.95
C GLU A 33 -0.46 0.57 11.17
N GLU A 34 0.64 1.33 11.03
CA GLU A 34 0.64 2.56 10.24
C GLU A 34 0.41 2.26 8.75
N ILE A 35 1.03 1.22 8.19
CA ILE A 35 0.81 0.84 6.79
C ILE A 35 -0.66 0.48 6.53
N VAL A 36 -1.27 -0.34 7.39
CA VAL A 36 -2.69 -0.71 7.27
C VAL A 36 -3.56 0.55 7.29
N TYR A 37 -3.32 1.44 8.27
CA TYR A 37 -4.08 2.68 8.40
C TYR A 37 -3.98 3.58 7.16
N GLN A 38 -2.79 3.70 6.55
CA GLN A 38 -2.60 4.50 5.35
C GLN A 38 -3.17 3.83 4.09
N VAL A 39 -3.08 2.51 3.97
CA VAL A 39 -3.69 1.74 2.86
C VAL A 39 -5.21 1.82 2.90
N ASP A 40 -5.84 1.77 4.08
CA ASP A 40 -7.29 1.91 4.22
C ASP A 40 -7.77 3.29 3.75
N LYS A 41 -7.04 4.36 4.11
CA LYS A 41 -7.31 5.71 3.57
C LYS A 41 -7.17 5.76 2.05
N ARG A 42 -6.17 5.08 1.51
CA ARG A 42 -5.90 5.03 0.08
C ARG A 42 -7.05 4.38 -0.67
N GLU A 43 -7.58 3.29 -0.13
CA GLU A 43 -8.76 2.62 -0.68
C GLU A 43 -9.98 3.57 -0.72
N GLN A 44 -10.24 4.30 0.37
CA GLN A 44 -11.35 5.26 0.42
C GLN A 44 -11.23 6.34 -0.67
N ILE A 45 -10.04 6.91 -0.87
CA ILE A 45 -9.80 7.91 -1.92
C ILE A 45 -10.01 7.29 -3.31
N LEU A 46 -9.50 6.07 -3.54
CA LEU A 46 -9.67 5.38 -4.83
C LEU A 46 -11.12 5.07 -5.15
N LEU A 47 -11.93 4.70 -4.15
CA LEU A 47 -13.37 4.50 -4.32
C LEU A 47 -14.04 5.79 -4.78
N CYS A 48 -13.77 6.92 -4.11
CA CYS A 48 -14.30 8.22 -4.50
C CYS A 48 -13.86 8.64 -5.92
N LEU A 49 -12.57 8.48 -6.24
CA LEU A 49 -12.04 8.79 -7.57
C LEU A 49 -12.69 7.93 -8.66
N THR A 50 -12.88 6.63 -8.39
CA THR A 50 -13.52 5.70 -9.34
C THR A 50 -14.96 6.10 -9.61
N GLU A 51 -15.70 6.54 -8.58
CA GLU A 51 -17.06 7.06 -8.75
C GLU A 51 -17.09 8.34 -9.59
N ILE A 52 -16.16 9.27 -9.36
CA ILE A 52 -16.04 10.50 -10.14
C ILE A 52 -15.72 10.19 -11.61
N VAL A 53 -14.73 9.32 -11.87
CA VAL A 53 -14.34 8.93 -13.23
C VAL A 53 -15.51 8.29 -13.98
N ARG A 54 -16.31 7.47 -13.29
CA ARG A 54 -17.50 6.83 -13.89
C ARG A 54 -18.62 7.83 -14.17
N ASN A 55 -18.89 8.74 -13.26
CA ASN A 55 -20.08 9.59 -13.30
C ASN A 55 -19.84 10.94 -14.02
N TYR A 56 -18.59 11.40 -14.06
CA TYR A 56 -18.17 12.70 -14.58
C TYR A 56 -16.84 12.59 -15.36
N PRO A 57 -16.78 11.79 -16.45
CA PRO A 57 -15.54 11.58 -17.20
C PRO A 57 -14.92 12.89 -17.72
N GLU A 58 -15.72 13.93 -17.96
CA GLU A 58 -15.27 15.26 -18.37
C GLU A 58 -14.50 16.03 -17.28
N ALA A 59 -14.62 15.60 -16.02
CA ALA A 59 -13.90 16.20 -14.89
C ALA A 59 -12.49 15.61 -14.69
N VAL A 60 -12.15 14.54 -15.41
CA VAL A 60 -10.94 13.74 -15.23
C VAL A 60 -9.80 14.28 -16.08
N ASP A 61 -8.64 14.46 -15.46
CA ASP A 61 -7.38 14.64 -16.19
C ASP A 61 -6.84 13.24 -16.54
N GLN A 62 -7.00 12.85 -17.79
CA GLN A 62 -6.64 11.50 -18.27
C GLN A 62 -5.17 11.15 -17.97
N THR A 63 -4.25 12.11 -18.13
CA THR A 63 -2.83 11.88 -17.86
C THR A 63 -2.56 11.65 -16.38
N GLN A 64 -3.23 12.38 -15.49
CA GLN A 64 -3.08 12.13 -14.05
C GLN A 64 -3.72 10.81 -13.63
N TRP A 65 -4.86 10.46 -14.24
CA TRP A 65 -5.53 9.19 -13.96
C TRP A 65 -4.68 7.99 -14.36
N GLU A 66 -4.07 8.01 -15.56
CA GLU A 66 -3.14 6.96 -16.00
C GLU A 66 -1.94 6.82 -15.05
N LYS A 67 -1.35 7.93 -14.62
CA LYS A 67 -0.29 7.92 -13.60
C LYS A 67 -0.74 7.32 -12.28
N ALA A 68 -1.98 7.59 -11.83
CA ALA A 68 -2.52 7.02 -10.61
C ALA A 68 -2.70 5.49 -10.72
N ILE A 69 -3.06 4.98 -11.90
CA ILE A 69 -3.12 3.54 -12.19
C ILE A 69 -1.72 2.93 -12.14
N GLU A 70 -0.73 3.56 -12.77
CA GLU A 70 0.67 3.10 -12.72
C GLU A 70 1.20 3.03 -11.28
N ARG A 71 1.00 4.09 -10.48
CA ARG A 71 1.38 4.10 -9.06
C ARG A 71 0.68 3.00 -8.27
N THR A 72 -0.59 2.73 -8.58
CA THR A 72 -1.35 1.63 -7.94
C THR A 72 -0.71 0.28 -8.23
N HIS A 73 -0.30 0.01 -9.47
CA HIS A 73 0.44 -1.20 -9.80
C HIS A 73 1.76 -1.30 -9.02
N SER A 74 2.53 -0.21 -8.97
CA SER A 74 3.80 -0.19 -8.23
C SER A 74 3.62 -0.47 -6.74
N ILE A 75 2.62 0.13 -6.08
CA ILE A 75 2.33 -0.11 -4.67
C ILE A 75 1.92 -1.55 -4.42
N CYS A 76 1.04 -2.12 -5.25
CA CYS A 76 0.64 -3.53 -5.13
C CYS A 76 1.84 -4.47 -5.25
N THR A 77 2.74 -4.21 -6.21
CA THR A 77 3.97 -4.98 -6.35
C THR A 77 4.87 -4.84 -5.13
N LEU A 78 5.06 -3.62 -4.61
CA LEU A 78 5.88 -3.38 -3.43
C LEU A 78 5.32 -4.10 -2.19
N MET A 79 4.02 -3.98 -1.92
CA MET A 79 3.37 -4.68 -0.81
C MET A 79 3.50 -6.20 -0.91
N SER A 80 3.35 -6.75 -2.12
CA SER A 80 3.51 -8.19 -2.37
C SER A 80 4.95 -8.67 -2.11
N ASN A 81 5.94 -7.90 -2.56
CA ASN A 81 7.35 -8.21 -2.33
C ASN A 81 7.69 -8.17 -0.83
N ARG A 82 7.24 -7.13 -0.11
CA ARG A 82 7.47 -7.01 1.33
C ARG A 82 6.79 -8.13 2.13
N THR A 83 5.58 -8.53 1.73
CA THR A 83 4.89 -9.70 2.31
C THR A 83 5.72 -10.96 2.13
N SER A 84 6.24 -11.20 0.93
CA SER A 84 7.07 -12.36 0.61
C SER A 84 8.39 -12.38 1.40
N GLU A 85 8.99 -11.21 1.63
CA GLU A 85 10.18 -11.06 2.48
C GLU A 85 9.89 -11.46 3.93
N PHE A 86 8.79 -10.98 4.52
CA PHE A 86 8.39 -11.34 5.87
C PHE A 86 8.07 -12.83 6.03
N GLU A 87 7.38 -13.44 5.06
CA GLU A 87 7.14 -14.87 5.08
C GLU A 87 8.43 -15.68 5.10
N SER A 88 9.44 -15.24 4.33
CA SER A 88 10.77 -15.86 4.31
C SER A 88 11.48 -15.76 5.66
N LEU A 89 11.44 -14.59 6.30
CA LEU A 89 11.99 -14.38 7.63
C LEU A 89 11.27 -15.22 8.68
N LEU A 90 9.94 -15.29 8.64
CA LEU A 90 9.14 -16.08 9.56
C LEU A 90 9.48 -17.58 9.47
N ARG A 91 9.68 -18.11 8.26
CA ARG A 91 10.16 -19.49 8.07
C ARG A 91 11.49 -19.74 8.78
N LYS A 92 12.47 -18.83 8.64
CA LYS A 92 13.78 -18.94 9.30
C LYS A 92 13.65 -18.92 10.83
N VAL A 93 12.81 -18.04 11.38
CA VAL A 93 12.52 -17.98 12.82
C VAL A 93 11.89 -19.29 13.31
N HIS A 94 10.96 -19.86 12.55
CA HIS A 94 10.34 -21.14 12.88
C HIS A 94 11.35 -22.29 12.92
N HIS A 95 12.29 -22.34 11.97
CA HIS A 95 13.40 -23.29 11.99
C HIS A 95 14.26 -23.13 13.25
N GLY A 96 14.66 -21.89 13.59
CA GLY A 96 15.42 -21.62 14.81
C GLY A 96 14.71 -22.06 16.08
N LYS A 97 13.39 -21.81 16.18
CA LYS A 97 12.56 -22.28 17.31
C LYS A 97 12.58 -23.80 17.43
N ARG A 98 12.50 -24.53 16.32
CA ARG A 98 12.58 -26.00 16.31
C ARG A 98 13.94 -26.50 16.82
N SER A 99 15.04 -25.83 16.44
CA SER A 99 16.38 -26.16 16.95
C SER A 99 16.48 -25.93 18.47
N VAL A 100 15.98 -24.81 18.97
CA VAL A 100 15.95 -24.52 20.42
C VAL A 100 15.15 -25.58 21.18
N GLN A 101 13.99 -25.99 20.66
CA GLN A 101 13.19 -27.07 21.25
C GLN A 101 13.93 -28.41 21.30
N GLN A 102 14.83 -28.68 20.36
CA GLN A 102 15.68 -29.88 20.41
C GLN A 102 16.72 -29.75 21.51
N TYR A 103 17.36 -28.58 21.66
CA TYR A 103 18.35 -28.33 22.71
C TYR A 103 17.75 -28.46 24.11
N GLN A 104 16.52 -27.97 24.29
CA GLN A 104 15.77 -28.09 25.55
C GLN A 104 15.52 -29.54 25.99
N LYS A 105 15.64 -30.54 25.11
CA LYS A 105 15.51 -31.95 25.51
C LYS A 105 16.74 -32.48 26.26
N PHE A 106 17.85 -31.75 26.21
CA PHE A 106 19.12 -32.10 26.85
C PHE A 106 19.41 -31.30 28.12
N LEU A 107 18.53 -30.36 28.47
CA LEU A 107 18.57 -29.57 29.70
C LEU A 107 17.50 -30.08 30.66
#